data_AF-A0A3P7J725-F1
#
_entry.id   AF-A0A3P7J725-F1
#
_cell.length_a   1.000
_cell.length_b   1.000
_cell.length_c   1.000
_cell.angle_alpha   90.00
_cell.angle_beta   90.00
_cell.angle_gamma   90.00
#
_symmetry.space_group_name_H-M   'P 1'
#
loop_
_entity.id
_entity.type
_entity.pdbx_description
1 polymer ?
#
loop_
_entity_poly.entity_id
_entity_poly.type
_entity_poly.pdbx_seq_one_letter_code
_entity_poly.pdbx_strand_id
1 'polypeptide(L)'
;MKTLATNGGILLPGFVDGHSHPVFAGDRVHEFAMKLAGATYMEVQAAGGGIHFTTSKTREASEEYLLEEFKKIAYEMLKSGTTTLEAKSGYGLDTESELKVIRKSFLQARDAHN
;
A
#
# COMPACT_ATOMS: atom_id res chain seq x y z
N MET A 1 28.97 -24.30 -4.52
CA MET A 1 28.97 -22.85 -4.24
C MET A 1 28.98 -22.11 -5.57
N LYS A 2 28.08 -21.14 -5.78
CA LYS A 2 28.03 -20.35 -7.02
C LYS A 2 28.60 -18.96 -6.74
N THR A 3 29.57 -18.54 -7.55
CA THR A 3 30.15 -17.19 -7.50
C THR A 3 29.53 -16.34 -8.61
N LEU A 4 29.19 -15.09 -8.32
CA LEU A 4 28.65 -14.12 -9.29
C LEU A 4 29.58 -12.90 -9.34
N ALA A 5 29.97 -12.49 -10.54
CA ALA A 5 30.77 -11.27 -10.74
C ALA A 5 29.88 -10.03 -10.68
N THR A 6 30.34 -8.99 -9.98
CA THR A 6 29.59 -7.73 -9.81
C THR A 6 29.77 -6.77 -10.98
N ASN A 7 30.74 -7.05 -11.86
CA ASN A 7 31.10 -6.24 -13.03
C ASN A 7 31.30 -4.75 -12.70
N GLY A 8 31.88 -4.45 -11.53
CA GLY A 8 32.14 -3.08 -11.06
C GLY A 8 30.95 -2.42 -10.34
N GLY A 9 29.84 -3.13 -10.16
CA GLY A 9 28.67 -2.66 -9.40
C GLY A 9 28.88 -2.64 -7.89
N ILE A 10 28.07 -1.83 -7.20
CA ILE A 10 28.04 -1.74 -5.74
C ILE A 10 26.98 -2.70 -5.20
N LEU A 11 27.31 -3.42 -4.13
CA LEU A 11 26.37 -4.25 -3.40
C LEU A 11 25.94 -3.52 -2.14
N LEU A 12 24.62 -3.43 -1.95
CA LEU A 12 24.00 -2.92 -0.74
C LEU A 12 23.11 -4.02 -0.14
N PRO A 13 22.90 -4.02 1.19
CA PRO A 13 21.80 -4.78 1.77
C PRO A 13 20.47 -4.38 1.13
N GLY A 14 19.52 -5.30 1.09
CA GLY A 14 18.16 -4.96 0.71
C GLY A 14 17.56 -3.92 1.66
N PHE A 15 16.77 -2.99 1.12
CA PHE A 15 16.21 -1.90 1.90
C PHE A 15 15.06 -2.36 2.79
N VAL A 16 14.90 -1.65 3.91
CA VAL A 16 13.82 -1.85 4.87
C VAL A 16 12.92 -0.62 4.83
N ASP A 17 11.68 -0.80 4.38
CA ASP A 17 10.64 0.20 4.54
C ASP A 17 9.92 -0.06 5.87
N GLY A 18 10.26 0.75 6.87
CA GLY A 18 9.79 0.57 8.25
C GLY A 18 8.44 1.22 8.54
N HIS A 19 7.80 1.89 7.56
CA HIS A 19 6.52 2.53 7.80
C HIS A 19 5.67 2.69 6.53
N SER A 20 4.71 1.80 6.29
CA SER A 20 3.80 1.94 5.16
C SER A 20 2.34 1.56 5.47
N HIS A 21 1.43 1.99 4.59
CA HIS A 21 0.02 1.56 4.56
C HIS A 21 -0.32 1.06 3.14
N PRO A 22 0.20 -0.10 2.72
CA PRO A 22 0.23 -0.49 1.31
C PRO A 22 -1.05 -1.24 0.87
N VAL A 23 -1.99 -1.49 1.79
CA VAL A 23 -3.28 -2.12 1.50
C VAL A 23 -4.39 -1.08 1.66
N PHE A 24 -4.91 -0.62 0.55
CA PHE A 24 -6.04 0.31 0.47
C PHE A 24 -6.74 0.16 -0.88
N ALA A 25 -7.94 0.73 -1.00
CA ALA A 25 -8.65 0.81 -2.27
C ALA A 25 -8.98 2.24 -2.66
N GLY A 26 -9.07 2.47 -3.98
CA GLY A 26 -9.26 3.79 -4.57
C GLY A 26 -7.99 4.66 -4.51
N ASP A 27 -8.07 5.83 -5.13
CA ASP A 27 -7.03 6.85 -5.09
C ASP A 27 -7.63 8.22 -4.72
N ARG A 28 -6.75 9.13 -4.30
CA ARG A 28 -7.13 10.49 -3.92
C ARG A 28 -6.63 11.52 -4.94
N VAL A 29 -6.45 11.12 -6.21
CA VAL A 29 -5.96 12.01 -7.27
C VAL A 29 -6.96 13.15 -7.53
N HIS A 30 -8.26 12.87 -7.43
CA HIS A 30 -9.31 13.89 -7.54
C HIS A 30 -9.17 15.00 -6.47
N GLU A 31 -8.79 14.65 -5.23
CA GLU A 31 -8.53 15.64 -4.18
C GLU A 31 -7.28 16.46 -4.45
N PHE A 32 -6.26 15.86 -5.05
CA PHE A 32 -5.06 16.56 -5.45
C PHE A 32 -5.39 17.66 -6.47
N ALA A 33 -6.23 17.34 -7.47
CA ALA A 33 -6.72 18.33 -8.43
C ALA A 33 -7.50 19.47 -7.76
N MET A 34 -8.37 19.18 -6.78
CA MET A 34 -9.09 20.20 -6.03
C MET A 34 -8.15 21.12 -5.24
N LYS A 35 -7.16 20.55 -4.55
CA LYS A 35 -6.16 21.32 -3.79
C LYS A 35 -5.33 22.22 -4.70
N LEU A 36 -4.93 21.73 -5.88
CA LEU A 36 -4.25 22.55 -6.88
C LEU A 36 -5.11 23.72 -7.38
N ALA A 37 -6.43 23.54 -7.44
CA ALA A 37 -7.38 24.59 -7.79
C ALA A 37 -7.67 25.57 -6.62
N GLY A 38 -7.01 25.40 -5.46
CA GLY A 38 -7.12 26.28 -4.31
C GLY A 38 -8.14 25.85 -3.26
N ALA A 39 -8.74 24.65 -3.39
CA ALA A 39 -9.68 24.15 -2.38
C ALA A 39 -8.96 23.92 -1.04
N THR A 40 -9.59 24.37 0.04
CA THR A 40 -9.18 24.13 1.42
C THR A 40 -9.39 22.66 1.80
N TYR A 41 -8.72 22.24 2.87
CA TYR A 41 -8.92 20.91 3.44
C TYR A 41 -10.40 20.61 3.75
N MET A 42 -11.11 21.58 4.33
CA MET A 42 -12.51 21.40 4.71
C MET A 42 -13.43 21.28 3.49
N GLU A 43 -13.14 22.00 2.41
CA GLU A 43 -13.91 21.87 1.16
C GLU A 43 -13.69 20.51 0.49
N VAL A 44 -12.46 20.01 0.47
CA VAL A 44 -12.15 18.66 -0.03
C VAL A 44 -12.89 17.60 0.80
N GLN A 45 -12.90 17.74 2.13
CA GLN A 45 -13.61 16.81 2.99
C GLN A 45 -15.13 16.92 2.82
N ALA A 46 -15.69 18.13 2.67
CA ALA A 46 -17.11 18.34 2.41
C ALA A 46 -17.54 17.74 1.05
N ALA A 47 -16.64 17.68 0.08
CA ALA A 47 -16.86 17.01 -1.21
C ALA A 47 -16.75 15.47 -1.15
N GLY A 48 -16.60 14.89 0.04
CA GLY A 48 -16.49 13.44 0.23
C GLY A 48 -15.08 12.88 0.08
N GLY A 49 -14.06 13.73 0.02
CA GLY A 49 -12.66 13.34 0.08
C GLY A 49 -12.18 13.09 1.51
N GLY A 50 -10.87 13.17 1.72
CA GLY A 50 -10.27 12.99 3.04
C GLY A 50 -9.98 11.52 3.36
N ILE A 51 -9.64 11.26 4.63
CA ILE A 51 -9.40 9.89 5.10
C ILE A 51 -10.64 9.01 4.97
N HIS A 52 -11.83 9.61 5.13
CA HIS A 52 -13.10 8.89 5.04
C HIS A 52 -13.32 8.26 3.66
N PHE A 53 -12.87 8.92 2.59
CA PHE A 53 -12.89 8.36 1.25
C PHE A 53 -12.15 7.02 1.18
N THR A 54 -10.88 6.99 1.60
CA THR A 54 -10.06 5.78 1.59
C THR A 54 -10.64 4.70 2.50
N THR A 55 -11.16 5.08 3.68
CA THR A 55 -11.79 4.09 4.58
C THR A 55 -13.05 3.47 3.97
N SER A 56 -13.91 4.27 3.32
CA SER A 56 -15.12 3.76 2.65
C SER A 56 -14.74 2.80 1.53
N LYS A 57 -13.79 3.21 0.67
CA LYS A 57 -13.35 2.38 -0.44
C LYS A 57 -12.69 1.08 0.00
N THR A 58 -11.87 1.13 1.04
CA THR A 58 -11.20 -0.07 1.57
C THR A 58 -12.21 -1.03 2.22
N ARG A 59 -13.25 -0.52 2.88
CA ARG A 59 -14.37 -1.33 3.38
C ARG A 59 -15.18 -1.98 2.27
N GLU A 60 -15.53 -1.22 1.23
CA GLU A 60 -16.31 -1.69 0.07
C GLU A 60 -15.56 -2.74 -0.78
N ALA A 61 -14.23 -2.66 -0.83
CA ALA A 61 -13.42 -3.56 -1.65
C ALA A 61 -13.44 -5.01 -1.16
N SER A 62 -13.39 -5.96 -2.11
CA SER A 62 -13.19 -7.38 -1.79
C SER A 62 -11.76 -7.65 -1.32
N GLU A 63 -11.56 -8.77 -0.62
CA GLU A 63 -10.22 -9.17 -0.15
C GLU A 63 -9.27 -9.43 -1.33
N GLU A 64 -9.79 -10.03 -2.41
CA GLU A 64 -9.03 -10.35 -3.62
C GLU A 64 -8.54 -9.08 -4.32
N TYR A 65 -9.40 -8.05 -4.40
CA TYR A 65 -9.00 -6.77 -4.98
C TYR A 65 -7.88 -6.13 -4.17
N LEU A 66 -8.02 -6.10 -2.84
CA LEU A 66 -7.01 -5.52 -1.95
C LEU A 66 -5.66 -6.25 -2.03
N LEU A 67 -5.68 -7.58 -2.19
CA LEU A 67 -4.46 -8.37 -2.38
C LEU A 67 -3.78 -8.04 -3.71
N GLU A 68 -4.52 -7.94 -4.81
CA GLU A 68 -3.94 -7.65 -6.12
C GLU A 68 -3.37 -6.23 -6.20
N GLU A 69 -4.03 -5.23 -5.61
CA GLU A 69 -3.47 -3.87 -5.51
C GLU A 69 -2.22 -3.84 -4.63
N PHE A 70 -2.23 -4.54 -3.49
CA PHE A 70 -1.05 -4.65 -2.63
C PHE A 70 0.14 -5.28 -3.35
N LYS A 71 -0.07 -6.36 -4.11
CA LYS A 71 0.99 -7.02 -4.88
C LYS A 71 1.66 -6.06 -5.87
N LYS A 72 0.89 -5.20 -6.54
CA LYS A 72 1.43 -4.19 -7.46
C LYS A 72 2.37 -3.23 -6.73
N ILE A 73 1.92 -2.70 -5.59
CA ILE A 73 2.72 -1.79 -4.76
C ILE A 73 3.98 -2.50 -4.27
N ALA A 74 3.84 -3.69 -3.66
CA ALA A 74 4.96 -4.47 -3.14
C ALA A 74 5.99 -4.81 -4.22
N TYR A 75 5.54 -5.13 -5.44
CA TYR A 75 6.43 -5.42 -6.55
C TYR A 75 7.23 -4.21 -7.02
N GLU A 76 6.63 -3.01 -7.04
CA GLU A 76 7.36 -1.78 -7.35
C GLU A 76 8.34 -1.39 -6.22
N MET A 77 7.99 -1.64 -4.96
CA MET A 77 8.93 -1.49 -3.83
C MET A 77 10.11 -2.45 -3.95
N LEU A 78 9.86 -3.72 -4.31
CA LEU A 78 10.89 -4.73 -4.53
C LEU A 78 11.84 -4.35 -5.68
N LYS A 79 11.29 -3.89 -6.81
CA LYS A 79 12.10 -3.36 -7.93
C LYS A 79 12.97 -2.18 -7.52
N SER A 80 12.51 -1.40 -6.54
CA SER A 80 13.22 -0.26 -5.97
C SER A 80 14.24 -0.64 -4.89
N GLY A 81 14.39 -1.93 -4.59
CA GLY A 81 15.39 -2.47 -3.67
C GLY A 81 14.85 -2.83 -2.27
N THR A 82 13.56 -2.62 -2.00
CA THR A 82 12.95 -3.01 -0.72
C THR A 82 12.84 -4.52 -0.61
N THR A 83 13.49 -5.12 0.38
CA THR A 83 13.39 -6.55 0.69
C THR A 83 12.60 -6.84 1.95
N THR A 84 12.37 -5.82 2.78
CA THR A 84 11.58 -5.91 4.01
C THR A 84 10.60 -4.74 4.07
N LEU A 85 9.32 -5.05 4.25
CA LEU A 85 8.23 -4.06 4.31
C LEU A 85 7.43 -4.23 5.59
N GLU A 86 7.33 -3.16 6.38
CA GLU A 86 6.31 -3.03 7.40
C GLU A 86 5.01 -2.53 6.74
N ALA A 87 3.92 -3.26 6.94
CA ALA A 87 2.64 -3.01 6.28
C ALA A 87 1.53 -2.89 7.33
N LYS A 88 0.95 -1.69 7.46
CA LYS A 88 -0.10 -1.41 8.44
C LYS A 88 -1.49 -1.57 7.85
N SER A 89 -2.42 -1.86 8.74
CA SER A 89 -3.85 -1.70 8.52
C SER A 89 -4.28 -0.24 8.84
N GLY A 90 -5.51 -0.01 9.32
CA GLY A 90 -6.00 1.30 9.75
C GLY A 90 -7.00 1.98 8.81
N TYR A 91 -7.24 1.42 7.62
CA TYR A 91 -8.29 1.89 6.71
C TYR A 91 -9.62 1.13 6.85
N GLY A 92 -9.66 0.11 7.70
CA GLY A 92 -10.87 -0.63 8.03
C GLY A 92 -11.67 0.05 9.14
N LEU A 93 -11.03 0.55 10.20
CA LEU A 93 -11.67 1.27 11.34
C LEU A 93 -12.84 0.51 12.02
N ASP A 94 -12.94 -0.79 11.78
CA ASP A 94 -13.82 -1.75 12.46
C ASP A 94 -13.14 -3.13 12.40
N THR A 95 -13.48 -3.99 13.35
CA THR A 95 -12.78 -5.27 13.55
C THR A 95 -12.81 -6.15 12.31
N GLU A 96 -13.94 -6.23 11.61
CA GLU A 96 -14.09 -7.10 10.44
C GLU A 96 -13.20 -6.62 9.29
N SER A 97 -13.25 -5.32 8.98
CA SER A 97 -12.48 -4.71 7.90
C SER A 97 -10.98 -4.70 8.18
N GLU A 98 -10.57 -4.48 9.43
CA GLU A 98 -9.16 -4.57 9.84
C GLU A 98 -8.63 -6.01 9.72
N LEU A 99 -9.42 -7.01 10.12
CA LEU A 99 -9.06 -8.41 9.97
C LEU A 99 -8.97 -8.84 8.49
N LYS A 100 -9.82 -8.30 7.62
CA LYS A 100 -9.74 -8.48 6.16
C LYS A 100 -8.37 -8.02 5.62
N VAL A 101 -7.93 -6.82 6.00
CA VAL A 101 -6.62 -6.27 5.60
C VAL A 101 -5.47 -7.13 6.13
N ILE A 102 -5.53 -7.56 7.39
CA ILE A 102 -4.42 -8.30 8.02
C ILE A 102 -4.32 -9.75 7.50
N ARG A 103 -5.43 -10.49 7.45
CA ARG A 103 -5.41 -11.95 7.28
C ARG A 103 -5.06 -12.39 5.88
N LYS A 104 -5.66 -11.81 4.84
CA LYS A 104 -5.44 -12.32 3.47
C LYS A 104 -4.40 -11.53 2.69
N SER A 105 -4.36 -10.20 2.83
CA SER A 105 -3.40 -9.38 2.09
C SER A 105 -1.96 -9.63 2.55
N PHE A 106 -1.69 -9.72 3.85
CA PHE A 106 -0.33 -9.92 4.34
C PHE A 106 0.13 -11.38 4.34
N LEU A 107 -0.72 -12.32 4.75
CA LEU A 107 -0.30 -13.73 4.88
C LEU A 107 -0.15 -14.42 3.52
N GLN A 108 -1.04 -14.16 2.56
CA GLN A 108 -0.94 -14.82 1.24
C GLN A 108 0.21 -14.28 0.39
N ALA A 109 0.59 -13.01 0.55
CA ALA A 109 1.73 -12.44 -0.15
C ALA A 109 3.07 -13.07 0.29
N ARG A 110 3.18 -13.49 1.56
CA ARG A 110 4.35 -14.23 2.06
C ARG A 110 4.48 -15.58 1.38
N ASP A 111 3.36 -16.28 1.16
CA ASP A 111 3.37 -17.65 0.66
C ASP A 111 3.55 -17.73 -0.87
N ALA A 112 3.34 -16.62 -1.59
CA ALA A 112 3.48 -16.54 -3.06
C ALA A 112 4.95 -16.47 -3.56
N HIS A 113 5.93 -16.34 -2.66
CA HIS A 113 7.35 -16.25 -2.99
C HIS A 113 8.18 -17.44 -2.45
N ASN A 114 7.52 -18.50 -2.00
CA ASN A 114 8.15 -19.79 -1.67
C ASN A 114 7.93 -20.82 -2.79
#